data_AF-A0A7I4AZY1-F1
#
_entry.id   AF-A0A7I4AZY1-F1
#
_cell.length_a   1.000
_cell.length_b   1.000
_cell.length_c   1.000
_cell.angle_alpha   90.00
_cell.angle_beta   90.00
_cell.angle_gamma   90.00
#
_symmetry.space_group_name_H-M   'P 1'
#
loop_
_entity.id
_entity.type
_entity.pdbx_description
1 polymer ?
#
loop_
_entity_poly.entity_id
_entity_poly.type
_entity_poly.pdbx_seq_one_letter_code
_entity_poly.pdbx_strand_id
1 'polypeptide(L)'
;MEVEQKQGDLVQQFVLLATSARGRAAVELITHATSHPQLFAFSELLASPHIAELKGTEHSASLDLLRLFAHGTWTDYKNNAQMLPRLDPPQELKLKQLTVMTLAETAKVLPYDLLMQQLDISNVRELEDLLINDCMYSGIVRGKLDQRRRCFEVQFAAGRDLRPGQLDNMIATLANWLNSSDNLLLTIQEKIKWADSMSEQVRRHKKEVEDKAEEMRKSIKAEMELRGQQDVYSDAGAIMDFVDEDRSRPKRRCL
;
A
#
# COMPACT_ATOMS: atom_id res chain seq x y z
N MET A 1 -7.64 -2.20 15.65
CA MET A 1 -8.80 -2.95 16.19
C MET A 1 -8.93 -2.85 17.71
N GLU A 2 -8.03 -3.32 18.58
CA GLU A 2 -8.23 -3.07 20.04
C GLU A 2 -8.05 -1.61 20.48
N VAL A 3 -7.07 -0.89 19.90
CA VAL A 3 -6.80 0.52 20.23
C VAL A 3 -7.93 1.43 19.77
N GLU A 4 -8.49 1.17 18.59
CA GLU A 4 -9.63 1.92 18.03
C GLU A 4 -10.92 1.70 18.83
N GLN A 5 -11.15 0.48 19.32
CA GLN A 5 -12.34 0.16 20.11
C GLN A 5 -12.28 0.83 21.50
N LYS A 6 -11.11 0.79 22.15
CA LYS A 6 -10.87 1.51 23.41
C LYS A 6 -10.95 3.04 23.25
N GLN A 7 -10.53 3.57 22.09
CA GLN A 7 -10.70 4.99 21.76
C GLN A 7 -12.19 5.36 21.65
N GLY A 8 -13.00 4.54 20.98
CA GLY A 8 -14.43 4.78 20.81
C GLY A 8 -15.17 4.91 22.16
N ASP A 9 -14.90 4.01 23.10
CA ASP A 9 -15.50 4.05 24.44
C ASP A 9 -15.10 5.33 25.20
N LEU A 10 -13.83 5.73 25.12
CA LEU A 10 -13.34 6.96 25.74
C LEU A 10 -13.97 8.21 25.11
N VAL A 11 -14.03 8.28 23.79
CA VAL A 11 -14.70 9.39 23.07
C VAL A 11 -16.15 9.50 23.54
N GLN A 12 -16.88 8.39 23.62
CA GLN A 12 -18.26 8.39 24.09
C GLN A 12 -18.40 8.90 25.53
N GLN A 13 -17.49 8.51 26.43
CA GLN A 13 -17.46 9.02 27.81
C GLN A 13 -17.22 10.54 27.85
N PHE A 14 -16.24 11.05 27.10
CA PHE A 14 -15.96 12.49 27.06
C PHE A 14 -17.09 13.29 26.41
N VAL A 15 -17.73 12.76 25.37
CA VAL A 15 -18.92 13.38 24.74
C VAL A 15 -20.09 13.42 25.73
N LEU A 16 -20.32 12.35 26.49
CA LEU A 16 -21.36 12.33 27.51
C LEU A 16 -21.10 13.40 28.58
N LEU A 17 -19.86 13.53 29.06
CA LEU A 17 -19.49 14.59 30.01
C LEU A 17 -19.70 15.99 29.39
N ALA A 18 -19.38 16.15 28.10
CA ALA A 18 -19.58 17.40 27.37
C ALA A 18 -21.04 17.82 27.28
N THR A 19 -22.01 16.89 27.34
CA THR A 19 -23.45 17.22 27.35
C THR A 19 -23.87 18.02 28.59
N SER A 20 -23.12 17.88 29.70
CA SER A 20 -23.43 18.53 30.99
C SER A 20 -22.46 19.65 31.36
N ALA A 21 -21.33 19.74 30.67
CA ALA A 21 -20.29 20.73 30.94
C ALA A 21 -20.59 22.08 30.25
N ARG A 22 -20.57 23.18 31.01
CA ARG A 22 -20.74 24.55 30.48
C ARG A 22 -19.66 25.50 31.02
N GLY A 23 -19.28 26.48 30.21
CA GLY A 23 -18.29 27.51 30.58
C GLY A 23 -16.99 26.90 31.09
N ARG A 24 -16.63 27.20 32.34
CA ARG A 24 -15.42 26.68 32.99
C ARG A 24 -15.33 25.15 33.05
N ALA A 25 -16.45 24.46 33.27
CA ALA A 25 -16.46 23.00 33.29
C ALA A 25 -16.13 22.40 31.91
N ALA A 26 -16.52 23.10 30.83
CA ALA A 26 -16.17 22.69 29.47
C ALA A 26 -14.67 22.92 29.19
N VAL A 27 -14.08 23.98 29.73
CA VAL A 27 -12.63 24.22 29.66
C VAL A 27 -11.86 23.10 30.38
N GLU A 28 -12.28 22.75 31.60
CA GLU A 28 -11.65 21.65 32.36
C GLU A 28 -11.78 20.31 31.64
N LEU A 29 -12.92 20.06 31.00
CA LEU A 29 -13.12 18.88 30.15
C LEU A 29 -12.17 18.86 28.94
N ILE A 30 -11.98 19.98 28.26
CA ILE A 30 -11.02 20.11 27.15
C ILE A 30 -9.60 19.83 27.64
N THR A 31 -9.20 20.38 28.78
CA THR A 31 -7.89 20.11 29.38
C THR A 31 -7.72 18.63 29.70
N HIS A 32 -8.73 17.99 30.30
CA HIS A 32 -8.68 16.56 30.59
C HIS A 32 -8.62 15.70 29.31
N ALA A 33 -9.42 16.02 28.30
CA ALA A 33 -9.43 15.29 27.02
C ALA A 33 -8.08 15.42 26.29
N THR A 34 -7.55 16.64 26.19
CA THR A 34 -6.26 16.92 25.53
C THR A 34 -5.08 16.33 26.29
N SER A 35 -5.17 16.13 27.60
CA SER A 35 -4.12 15.46 28.40
C SER A 35 -4.26 13.93 28.49
N HIS A 36 -5.40 13.35 28.10
CA HIS A 36 -5.66 11.91 28.30
C HIS A 36 -4.80 11.01 27.39
N PRO A 37 -3.94 10.11 27.90
CA PRO A 37 -2.90 9.43 27.10
C PRO A 37 -3.44 8.54 25.97
N GLN A 38 -4.69 8.09 26.08
CA GLN A 38 -5.33 7.17 25.13
C GLN A 38 -6.45 7.82 24.30
N LEU A 39 -6.55 9.15 24.25
CA LEU A 39 -7.55 9.86 23.44
C LEU A 39 -6.84 10.66 22.34
N PHE A 40 -7.08 10.29 21.08
CA PHE A 40 -6.48 10.94 19.89
C PHE A 40 -7.52 11.48 18.89
N ALA A 41 -8.80 11.15 19.08
CA ALA A 41 -9.92 11.69 18.31
C ALA A 41 -10.68 12.76 19.11
N PHE A 42 -10.93 13.90 18.48
CA PHE A 42 -11.53 15.08 19.10
C PHE A 42 -12.71 15.66 18.30
N SER A 43 -12.99 15.15 17.10
CA SER A 43 -14.05 15.65 16.22
C SER A 43 -15.43 15.64 16.87
N GLU A 44 -15.78 14.56 17.56
CA GLU A 44 -17.06 14.38 18.24
C GLU A 44 -17.20 15.33 19.43
N LEU A 45 -16.11 15.54 20.17
CA LEU A 45 -16.08 16.51 21.26
C LEU A 45 -16.23 17.94 20.73
N LEU A 46 -15.57 18.26 19.61
CA LEU A 46 -15.67 19.55 18.94
C LEU A 46 -17.07 19.80 18.34
N ALA A 47 -17.75 18.75 17.88
CA ALA A 47 -19.10 18.81 17.35
C ALA A 47 -20.18 18.98 18.43
N SER A 48 -19.84 18.82 19.72
CA SER A 48 -20.77 19.03 20.82
C SER A 48 -21.25 20.49 20.89
N PRO A 49 -22.57 20.74 20.98
CA PRO A 49 -23.12 22.10 20.95
C PRO A 49 -22.61 22.95 22.13
N HIS A 50 -22.45 22.37 23.32
CA HIS A 50 -21.97 23.11 24.50
C HIS A 50 -20.50 23.51 24.40
N ILE A 51 -19.70 22.75 23.65
CA ILE A 51 -18.31 23.12 23.34
C ILE A 51 -18.30 24.22 22.26
N ALA A 52 -19.18 24.12 21.26
CA ALA A 52 -19.33 25.16 20.24
C ALA A 52 -19.82 26.50 20.80
N GLU A 53 -20.64 26.49 21.85
CA GLU A 53 -21.11 27.68 22.59
C GLU A 53 -19.96 28.50 23.23
N LEU A 54 -18.78 27.89 23.44
CA LEU A 54 -17.60 28.63 23.93
C LEU A 54 -17.08 29.66 22.91
N LYS A 55 -17.49 29.56 21.64
CA LYS A 55 -17.12 30.52 20.60
C LYS A 55 -17.71 31.91 20.92
N GLY A 56 -16.83 32.91 21.02
CA GLY A 56 -17.22 34.29 21.35
C GLY A 56 -17.29 34.59 22.86
N THR A 57 -16.94 33.61 23.70
CA THR A 57 -16.77 33.80 25.14
C THR A 57 -15.30 34.06 25.51
N GLU A 58 -15.06 34.35 26.79
CA GLU A 58 -13.71 34.42 27.38
C GLU A 58 -12.90 33.11 27.24
N HIS A 59 -13.56 31.99 26.97
CA HIS A 59 -12.95 30.66 26.82
C HIS A 59 -12.71 30.25 25.35
N SER A 60 -12.85 31.19 24.41
CA SER A 60 -12.63 30.95 22.98
C SER A 60 -11.25 30.36 22.67
N ALA A 61 -10.20 30.76 23.41
CA ALA A 61 -8.85 30.22 23.25
C ALA A 61 -8.76 28.70 23.53
N SER A 62 -9.57 28.16 24.46
CA SER A 62 -9.64 26.72 24.73
C SER A 62 -10.33 25.95 23.61
N LEU A 63 -11.30 26.58 22.94
CA LEU A 63 -11.93 25.99 21.76
C LEU A 63 -10.96 25.94 20.57
N ASP A 64 -10.18 26.99 20.38
CA ASP A 64 -9.14 27.03 19.34
C ASP A 64 -8.01 26.04 19.63
N LEU A 65 -7.69 25.82 20.92
CA LEU A 65 -6.81 24.73 21.34
C LEU A 65 -7.38 23.37 20.96
N LEU A 66 -8.67 23.09 21.21
CA LEU A 66 -9.29 21.83 20.82
C LEU A 66 -9.26 21.62 19.29
N ARG A 67 -9.50 22.69 18.51
CA ARG A 67 -9.37 22.65 17.03
C ARG A 67 -7.95 22.35 16.57
N LEU A 68 -6.95 22.90 17.25
CA LEU A 68 -5.55 22.62 16.98
C LEU A 68 -5.22 21.14 17.24
N PHE A 69 -5.76 20.53 18.29
CA PHE A 69 -5.59 19.09 18.53
C PHE A 69 -6.29 18.23 17.48
N ALA A 70 -7.51 18.61 17.07
CA ALA A 70 -8.25 17.88 16.05
C ALA A 70 -7.58 17.95 14.67
N HIS A 71 -7.08 19.12 14.25
CA HIS A 71 -6.68 19.33 12.86
C HIS A 71 -5.27 19.89 12.65
N GLY A 72 -4.68 20.53 13.65
CA GLY A 72 -3.38 21.21 13.54
C GLY A 72 -2.17 20.32 13.86
N THR A 73 -1.02 20.95 14.00
CA THR A 73 0.27 20.30 14.28
C THR A 73 1.06 21.08 15.34
N TRP A 74 2.19 20.51 15.80
CA TRP A 74 3.08 21.17 16.74
C TRP A 74 3.63 22.50 16.22
N THR A 75 3.92 22.58 14.92
CA THR A 75 4.37 23.84 14.29
C THR A 75 3.26 24.89 14.27
N ASP A 76 2.00 24.48 14.05
CA ASP A 76 0.85 25.38 14.13
C ASP A 76 0.66 25.96 15.54
N TYR A 77 0.90 25.17 16.59
CA TYR A 77 0.90 25.66 17.97
C TYR A 77 1.99 26.71 18.19
N LYS A 78 3.24 26.40 17.78
CA LYS A 78 4.36 27.35 17.92
C LYS A 78 4.10 28.68 17.23
N ASN A 79 3.51 28.64 16.03
CA ASN A 79 3.18 29.85 15.28
C ASN A 79 2.08 30.69 15.95
N ASN A 80 1.19 30.07 16.73
CA ASN A 80 0.05 30.71 17.39
C ASN A 80 0.18 30.76 18.92
N ALA A 81 1.39 30.53 19.47
CA ALA A 81 1.61 30.37 20.91
C ALA A 81 1.23 31.61 21.75
N GLN A 82 1.11 32.79 21.13
CA GLN A 82 0.67 34.02 21.80
C GLN A 82 -0.85 34.07 22.03
N MET A 83 -1.63 33.40 21.18
CA MET A 83 -3.09 33.42 21.20
C MET A 83 -3.69 32.18 21.89
N LEU A 84 -2.89 31.13 22.05
CA LEU A 84 -3.31 29.85 22.63
C LEU A 84 -2.91 29.74 24.10
N PRO A 85 -3.67 28.98 24.91
CA PRO A 85 -3.27 28.65 26.27
C PRO A 85 -1.93 27.89 26.29
N ARG A 86 -1.15 28.05 27.36
CA ARG A 86 0.07 27.26 27.56
C ARG A 86 -0.30 25.79 27.73
N LEU A 87 0.44 24.93 27.05
CA LEU A 87 0.26 23.49 27.13
C LEU A 87 1.00 22.91 28.34
N ASP A 88 0.37 21.93 28.97
CA ASP A 88 1.01 21.07 29.95
C ASP A 88 1.91 20.03 29.25
N PRO A 89 2.95 19.48 29.90
CA PRO A 89 3.80 18.44 29.32
C PRO A 89 3.06 17.26 28.64
N PRO A 90 1.97 16.68 29.20
CA PRO A 90 1.21 15.64 28.52
C PRO A 90 0.50 16.12 27.25
N GLN A 91 0.06 17.39 27.20
CA GLN A 91 -0.57 17.97 26.03
C GLN A 91 0.46 18.24 24.93
N GLU A 92 1.65 18.72 25.30
CA GLU A 92 2.75 18.90 24.34
C GLU A 92 3.16 17.58 23.70
N LEU A 93 3.34 16.53 24.52
CA LEU A 93 3.63 15.19 24.03
C LEU A 93 2.55 14.70 23.07
N LYS A 94 1.28 14.90 23.43
CA LYS A 94 0.17 14.50 22.57
C LYS A 94 0.16 15.26 21.25
N LEU A 95 0.37 16.57 21.25
CA LEU A 95 0.40 17.32 20.01
C LEU A 95 1.56 16.88 19.10
N LYS A 96 2.71 16.50 19.67
CA LYS A 96 3.81 15.87 18.94
C LYS A 96 3.39 14.51 18.35
N GLN A 97 2.72 13.64 19.12
CA GLN A 97 2.18 12.37 18.65
C GLN A 97 1.21 12.57 17.45
N LEU A 98 0.26 13.51 17.57
CA LEU A 98 -0.70 13.83 16.50
C LEU A 98 -0.01 14.39 15.25
N THR A 99 1.09 15.12 15.43
CA THR A 99 1.91 15.61 14.32
C THR A 99 2.59 14.45 13.60
N VAL A 100 3.13 13.47 14.33
CA VAL A 100 3.69 12.24 13.73
C VAL A 100 2.62 11.49 12.93
N MET A 101 1.41 11.34 13.47
CA MET A 101 0.29 10.69 12.75
C MET A 101 -0.03 11.41 11.44
N THR A 102 -0.10 12.75 11.47
CA THR A 102 -0.37 13.58 10.28
C THR A 102 0.72 13.42 9.21
N LEU A 103 1.99 13.37 9.63
CA LEU A 103 3.10 13.13 8.71
C LEU A 103 3.05 11.72 8.12
N ALA A 104 2.72 10.72 8.93
CA ALA A 104 2.61 9.32 8.55
C ALA A 104 1.45 9.04 7.58
N GLU A 105 0.40 9.87 7.62
CA GLU A 105 -0.67 9.88 6.62
C GLU A 105 -0.16 10.32 5.24
N THR A 106 0.74 11.31 5.20
CA THR A 106 1.21 11.93 3.96
C THR A 106 2.31 11.12 3.27
N ALA A 107 3.23 10.52 4.04
CA ALA A 107 4.37 9.79 3.50
C ALA A 107 4.68 8.50 4.25
N LYS A 108 4.98 7.43 3.49
CA LYS A 108 5.37 6.13 4.05
C LYS A 108 6.81 6.08 4.56
N VAL A 109 7.68 6.98 4.11
CA VAL A 109 9.06 7.08 4.57
C VAL A 109 9.27 8.49 5.08
N LEU A 110 9.48 8.62 6.39
CA LEU A 110 9.63 9.90 7.08
C LEU A 110 11.11 10.12 7.44
N PRO A 111 11.81 11.08 6.81
CA PRO A 111 13.17 11.43 7.18
C PRO A 111 13.24 11.96 8.61
N TYR A 112 14.28 11.61 9.35
CA TYR A 112 14.49 12.08 10.72
C TYR A 112 14.61 13.61 10.77
N ASP A 113 15.26 14.23 9.80
CA ASP A 113 15.44 15.68 9.79
C ASP A 113 14.09 16.42 9.67
N LEU A 114 13.14 15.88 8.90
CA LEU A 114 11.77 16.40 8.82
C LEU A 114 11.05 16.23 10.16
N LEU A 115 11.14 15.05 10.78
CA LEU A 115 10.50 14.78 12.07
C LEU A 115 11.08 15.68 13.17
N MET A 116 12.41 15.80 13.23
CA MET A 116 13.11 16.66 14.18
C MET A 116 12.69 18.12 14.03
N GLN A 117 12.58 18.62 12.80
CA GLN A 117 12.12 19.99 12.54
C GLN A 117 10.65 20.19 12.94
N GLN A 118 9.76 19.28 12.56
CA GLN A 118 8.32 19.41 12.81
C GLN A 118 7.95 19.21 14.28
N LEU A 119 8.73 18.42 15.03
CA LEU A 119 8.48 18.13 16.45
C LEU A 119 9.34 18.99 17.39
N ASP A 120 10.23 19.82 16.83
CA ASP A 120 11.22 20.60 17.57
C ASP A 120 12.11 19.74 18.48
N ILE A 121 12.66 18.67 17.92
CA ILE A 121 13.52 17.72 18.63
C ILE A 121 14.95 17.87 18.11
N SER A 122 15.89 18.12 19.02
CA SER A 122 17.29 18.41 18.67
C SER A 122 18.13 17.14 18.52
N ASN A 123 17.73 16.04 19.18
CA ASN A 123 18.51 14.82 19.28
C ASN A 123 17.79 13.63 18.62
N VAL A 124 18.54 12.84 17.85
CA VAL A 124 18.03 11.60 17.24
C VAL A 124 17.56 10.61 18.30
N ARG A 125 18.28 10.49 19.42
CA ARG A 125 17.89 9.56 20.49
C ARG A 125 16.53 9.92 21.09
N GLU A 126 16.30 11.21 21.33
CA GLU A 126 15.01 11.71 21.83
C GLU A 126 13.88 11.47 20.82
N LEU A 127 14.16 11.63 19.52
CA LEU A 127 13.20 11.30 18.47
C LEU A 127 12.86 9.80 18.48
N GLU A 128 13.87 8.93 18.55
CA GLU A 128 13.67 7.48 18.57
C GLU A 128 12.91 7.04 19.82
N ASP A 129 13.25 7.61 20.99
CA ASP A 129 12.54 7.34 22.25
C ASP A 129 11.05 7.77 22.15
N LEU A 130 10.76 8.92 21.57
CA LEU A 130 9.37 9.39 21.35
C LEU A 130 8.61 8.49 20.34
N LEU A 131 9.27 8.10 19.24
CA LEU A 131 8.63 7.22 18.26
C LEU A 131 8.35 5.84 18.85
N ILE A 132 9.26 5.28 19.63
CA ILE A 132 9.11 3.97 20.25
C ILE A 132 8.08 4.05 21.39
N ASN A 133 8.41 4.78 22.46
CA ASN A 133 7.66 4.76 23.72
C ASN A 133 6.31 5.45 23.62
N ASP A 134 6.25 6.57 22.91
CA ASP A 134 5.04 7.38 22.89
C ASP A 134 4.18 7.11 21.65
N CYS A 135 4.74 6.66 20.54
CA CYS A 135 3.97 6.44 19.31
C CYS A 135 3.72 4.95 18.97
N MET A 136 4.74 4.09 19.04
CA MET A 136 4.59 2.67 18.70
C MET A 136 3.90 1.89 19.82
N TYR A 137 4.30 2.12 21.07
CA TYR A 137 3.69 1.46 22.23
C TYR A 137 2.23 1.88 22.47
N SER A 138 1.88 3.14 22.18
CA SER A 138 0.49 3.60 22.20
C SER A 138 -0.35 3.06 21.04
N GLY A 139 0.30 2.48 20.03
CA GLY A 139 -0.35 1.85 18.88
C GLY A 139 -0.85 2.83 17.81
N ILE A 140 -0.48 4.12 17.90
CA ILE A 140 -0.88 5.13 16.91
C ILE A 140 -0.11 4.98 15.59
N VAL A 141 1.12 4.48 15.63
CA VAL A 141 1.92 4.18 14.44
C VAL A 141 2.61 2.85 14.59
N ARG A 142 2.84 2.16 13.47
CA ARG A 142 3.70 0.98 13.41
C ARG A 142 4.62 1.10 12.23
N GLY A 143 5.88 0.73 12.41
CA GLY A 143 6.88 0.84 11.37
C GLY A 143 8.25 0.37 11.82
N LYS A 144 9.25 0.65 11.01
CA LYS A 144 10.66 0.34 11.29
C LYS A 144 11.51 1.59 11.25
N LEU A 145 12.42 1.71 12.21
CA LEU A 145 13.42 2.77 12.27
C LEU A 145 14.67 2.29 11.52
N ASP A 146 15.04 2.99 10.45
CA ASP A 146 16.32 2.77 9.76
C ASP A 146 17.30 3.87 10.16
N GLN A 147 18.16 3.54 11.13
CA GLN A 147 19.15 4.47 11.64
C GLN A 147 20.24 4.82 10.61
N ARG A 148 20.52 3.92 9.64
CA ARG A 148 21.51 4.15 8.59
C ARG A 148 20.99 5.15 7.56
N ARG A 149 19.74 5.00 7.14
CA ARG A 149 19.07 5.93 6.21
C ARG A 149 18.49 7.16 6.91
N ARG A 150 18.50 7.19 8.25
CA ARG A 150 17.90 8.24 9.09
C ARG A 150 16.44 8.47 8.71
N CYS A 151 15.66 7.39 8.63
CA CYS A 151 14.25 7.46 8.29
C CYS A 151 13.40 6.47 9.07
N PHE A 152 12.14 6.84 9.29
CA PHE A 152 11.11 5.99 9.83
C PHE A 152 10.21 5.49 8.69
N GLU A 153 10.18 4.17 8.49
CA GLU A 153 9.33 3.51 7.50
C GLU A 153 8.00 3.12 8.13
N VAL A 154 6.96 3.88 7.80
CA VAL A 154 5.59 3.72 8.30
C VAL A 154 4.91 2.55 7.59
N GLN A 155 4.51 1.54 8.35
CA GLN A 155 3.67 0.44 7.88
C GLN A 155 2.20 0.73 8.12
N PHE A 156 1.89 1.29 9.29
CA PHE A 156 0.54 1.64 9.70
C PHE A 156 0.56 2.95 10.48
N ALA A 157 -0.49 3.74 10.29
CA ALA A 157 -0.80 4.91 11.11
C ALA A 157 -2.30 4.89 11.37
N ALA A 158 -2.68 5.11 12.63
CA ALA A 158 -4.07 5.28 13.01
C ALA A 158 -4.60 6.60 12.41
N GLY A 159 -5.89 6.61 12.07
CA GLY A 159 -6.57 7.84 11.67
C GLY A 159 -6.71 8.77 12.87
N ARG A 160 -6.55 10.08 12.64
CA ARG A 160 -6.80 11.10 13.65
C ARG A 160 -8.26 11.57 13.61
N ASP A 161 -8.50 12.69 12.94
CA ASP A 161 -9.78 13.39 12.87
C ASP A 161 -9.92 13.88 11.44
N LEU A 162 -11.11 13.69 10.85
CA LEU A 162 -11.38 14.11 9.49
C LEU A 162 -11.57 15.63 9.45
N ARG A 163 -10.80 16.29 8.59
CA ARG A 163 -11.03 17.69 8.23
C ARG A 163 -12.25 17.78 7.31
N PRO A 164 -13.01 18.89 7.36
CA PRO A 164 -14.08 19.14 6.39
C PRO A 164 -13.54 19.01 4.94
N GLY A 165 -14.20 18.19 4.13
CA GLY A 165 -13.80 17.91 2.73
C GLY A 165 -12.79 16.77 2.51
N GLN A 166 -12.15 16.22 3.56
CA GLN A 166 -11.28 15.04 3.40
C GLN A 166 -12.06 13.78 3.00
N LEU A 167 -13.32 13.66 3.41
CA LEU A 167 -14.16 12.52 3.06
C LEU A 167 -14.32 12.37 1.53
N ASP A 168 -14.57 13.48 0.83
CA ASP A 168 -14.71 13.48 -0.63
C ASP A 168 -13.42 13.05 -1.32
N ASN A 169 -12.27 13.49 -0.80
CA ASN A 169 -10.95 13.07 -1.30
C ASN A 169 -10.72 11.56 -1.08
N MET A 170 -11.15 11.01 0.06
CA MET A 170 -11.06 9.57 0.34
C MET A 170 -11.93 8.78 -0.64
N ILE A 171 -13.17 9.22 -0.88
CA ILE A 171 -14.08 8.59 -1.84
C ILE A 171 -13.46 8.61 -3.25
N ALA A 172 -12.92 9.75 -3.68
CA ALA A 172 -12.27 9.88 -4.99
C ALA A 172 -11.04 8.97 -5.11
N THR A 173 -10.22 8.87 -4.06
CA THR A 173 -9.03 8.00 -4.04
C THR A 173 -9.41 6.53 -4.15
N LEU A 174 -10.43 6.08 -3.43
CA LEU A 174 -10.94 4.70 -3.50
C LEU A 174 -11.54 4.41 -4.89
N ALA A 175 -12.30 5.34 -5.46
CA ALA A 175 -12.85 5.20 -6.80
C ALA A 175 -11.75 5.08 -7.88
N ASN A 176 -10.69 5.89 -7.77
CA ASN A 176 -9.54 5.80 -8.66
C ASN A 176 -8.80 4.46 -8.53
N TRP A 177 -8.66 3.95 -7.31
CA TRP A 177 -8.03 2.64 -7.07
C TRP A 177 -8.86 1.49 -7.62
N LEU A 178 -10.20 1.54 -7.47
CA LEU A 178 -11.12 0.57 -8.06
C LEU A 178 -10.99 0.56 -9.59
N ASN A 179 -11.10 1.72 -10.22
CA ASN A 179 -10.96 1.85 -11.67
C ASN A 179 -9.59 1.36 -12.17
N SER A 180 -8.51 1.66 -11.44
CA SER A 180 -7.18 1.15 -11.78
C SER A 180 -7.09 -0.38 -11.71
N SER A 181 -7.74 -0.97 -10.71
CA SER A 181 -7.80 -2.42 -10.52
C SER A 181 -8.60 -3.10 -11.62
N ASP A 182 -9.74 -2.52 -12.02
CA ASP A 182 -10.55 -3.02 -13.13
C ASP A 182 -9.78 -2.96 -14.46
N ASN A 183 -9.07 -1.86 -14.73
CA ASN A 183 -8.25 -1.73 -15.93
C ASN A 183 -7.08 -2.75 -15.97
N LEU A 184 -6.45 -3.01 -14.82
CA LEU A 184 -5.42 -4.07 -14.73
C LEU A 184 -6.02 -5.45 -15.01
N LEU A 185 -7.20 -5.74 -14.47
CA LEU A 185 -7.89 -7.01 -14.69
C LEU A 185 -8.26 -7.20 -16.16
N LEU A 186 -8.78 -6.16 -16.83
CA LEU A 186 -9.05 -6.17 -18.27
C LEU A 186 -7.77 -6.42 -19.07
N THR A 187 -6.68 -5.74 -18.74
CA THR A 187 -5.38 -5.92 -19.40
C THR A 187 -4.88 -7.36 -19.26
N ILE A 188 -5.01 -7.96 -18.07
CA ILE A 188 -4.63 -9.37 -17.84
C ILE A 188 -5.52 -10.30 -18.68
N GLN A 189 -6.83 -10.07 -18.72
CA GLN A 189 -7.76 -10.86 -19.53
C GLN A 189 -7.43 -10.78 -21.03
N GLU A 190 -7.07 -9.61 -21.54
CA GLU A 190 -6.63 -9.44 -22.93
C GLU A 190 -5.34 -10.22 -23.21
N LYS A 191 -4.37 -10.18 -22.29
CA LYS A 191 -3.11 -10.93 -22.42
C LYS A 191 -3.33 -12.43 -22.41
N ILE A 192 -4.27 -12.94 -21.61
CA ILE A 192 -4.66 -14.36 -21.62
C ILE A 192 -5.24 -14.73 -22.99
N LYS A 193 -6.23 -13.98 -23.49
CA LYS A 193 -6.84 -14.23 -24.80
C LYS A 193 -5.81 -14.21 -25.94
N TRP A 194 -4.88 -13.24 -25.90
CA TRP A 194 -3.80 -13.16 -26.87
C TRP A 194 -2.88 -14.38 -26.82
N ALA A 195 -2.50 -14.83 -25.61
CA ALA A 195 -1.68 -16.02 -25.43
C ALA A 195 -2.37 -17.31 -25.92
N ASP A 196 -3.67 -17.46 -25.65
CA ASP A 196 -4.48 -18.58 -26.12
C ASP A 196 -4.56 -18.60 -27.65
N SER A 197 -4.83 -17.44 -28.27
CA SER A 197 -4.87 -17.31 -29.74
C SER A 197 -3.53 -17.63 -30.38
N MET A 198 -2.43 -17.14 -29.80
CA MET A 198 -1.08 -17.42 -30.28
C MET A 198 -0.75 -18.92 -30.15
N SER A 199 -1.10 -19.54 -29.03
CA SER A 199 -0.94 -20.98 -28.80
C SER A 199 -1.71 -21.81 -29.83
N GLU A 200 -2.95 -21.41 -30.14
CA GLU A 200 -3.74 -22.05 -31.20
C GLU A 200 -3.11 -21.89 -32.59
N GLN A 201 -2.61 -20.70 -32.92
CA GLN A 201 -1.94 -20.46 -34.21
C GLN A 201 -0.67 -21.31 -34.35
N VAL A 202 0.16 -21.36 -33.31
CA VAL A 202 1.37 -22.21 -33.28
C VAL A 202 0.98 -23.68 -33.42
N ARG A 203 -0.07 -24.14 -32.72
CA ARG A 203 -0.57 -25.51 -32.82
C ARG A 203 -1.06 -25.85 -34.24
N ARG A 204 -1.79 -24.94 -34.89
CA ARG A 204 -2.26 -25.11 -36.28
C ARG A 204 -1.09 -25.18 -37.25
N HIS A 205 -0.15 -24.24 -37.15
CA HIS A 205 1.02 -24.20 -38.02
C HIS A 205 1.88 -25.47 -37.87
N LYS A 206 2.10 -25.93 -36.63
CA LYS A 206 2.81 -27.19 -36.36
C LYS A 206 2.12 -28.37 -37.04
N LYS A 207 0.80 -28.47 -36.92
CA LYS A 207 0.03 -29.55 -37.56
C LYS A 207 0.14 -29.50 -39.09
N GLU A 208 0.02 -28.31 -39.69
CA GLU A 208 0.18 -28.14 -41.15
C GLU A 208 1.58 -28.55 -41.65
N VAL A 209 2.62 -28.26 -40.87
CA VAL A 209 3.99 -28.68 -41.18
C VAL A 209 4.15 -30.19 -41.06
N GLU A 210 3.57 -30.82 -40.04
CA GLU A 210 3.57 -32.27 -39.85
C GLU A 210 2.82 -32.98 -40.99
N ASP A 211 1.62 -32.51 -41.36
CA ASP A 211 0.81 -33.07 -42.44
C ASP A 211 1.54 -33.00 -43.80
N LYS A 212 2.15 -31.85 -44.14
CA LYS A 212 2.97 -31.69 -45.36
C LYS A 212 4.20 -32.59 -45.36
N ALA A 213 4.84 -32.77 -44.20
CA ALA A 213 5.98 -33.67 -44.08
C ALA A 213 5.58 -35.13 -44.28
N GLU A 214 4.40 -35.55 -43.81
CA GLU A 214 3.85 -36.88 -44.08
C GLU A 214 3.49 -37.08 -45.56
N GLU A 215 2.86 -36.11 -46.21
CA GLU A 215 2.56 -36.17 -47.65
C GLU A 215 3.84 -36.27 -48.49
N MET A 216 4.87 -35.49 -48.15
CA MET A 216 6.18 -35.58 -48.80
C MET A 216 6.82 -36.95 -48.58
N ARG A 217 6.73 -37.52 -47.38
CA ARG A 217 7.21 -38.90 -47.13
C ARG A 217 6.44 -39.95 -47.94
N LYS A 218 5.12 -39.82 -48.04
CA LYS A 218 4.28 -40.74 -48.83
C LYS A 218 4.58 -40.65 -50.33
N SER A 219 4.73 -39.45 -50.87
CA SER A 219 5.09 -39.24 -52.28
C SER A 219 6.48 -39.78 -52.62
N ILE A 220 7.49 -39.51 -51.79
CA ILE A 220 8.83 -40.10 -51.94
C ILE A 220 8.74 -41.63 -51.94
N LYS A 221 7.98 -42.22 -51.00
CA LYS A 221 7.81 -43.67 -50.94
C LYS A 221 7.13 -44.24 -52.19
N ALA A 222 6.08 -43.58 -52.69
CA ALA A 222 5.39 -43.99 -53.92
C ALA A 222 6.29 -43.85 -55.16
N GLU A 223 7.12 -42.80 -55.22
CA GLU A 223 8.11 -42.62 -56.30
C GLU A 223 9.20 -43.69 -56.26
N MET A 224 9.67 -44.09 -55.07
CA MET A 224 10.58 -45.22 -54.91
C MET A 224 9.95 -46.55 -55.34
N GLU A 225 8.66 -46.78 -55.06
CA GLU A 225 7.93 -47.98 -55.48
C GLU A 225 7.71 -48.03 -57.01
N LEU A 226 7.41 -46.88 -57.65
CA LEU A 226 7.31 -46.76 -59.11
C LEU A 226 8.66 -46.98 -59.82
N ARG A 227 9.74 -46.44 -59.25
CA ARG A 227 11.10 -46.64 -59.77
C ARG A 227 11.55 -48.09 -59.63
N GLY A 228 11.21 -48.73 -58.50
CA GLY A 228 11.41 -50.17 -58.30
C GLY A 228 10.61 -51.05 -59.27
N GLN A 229 9.45 -50.62 -59.78
CA GLN A 229 8.71 -51.33 -60.83
C GLN A 229 9.29 -51.16 -62.25
N GLN A 230 9.95 -50.03 -62.54
CA GLN A 230 10.68 -49.84 -63.81
C GLN A 230 11.95 -50.69 -63.90
N ASP A 231 12.60 -50.94 -62.76
CA ASP A 231 13.79 -51.81 -62.70
C ASP A 231 13.45 -53.32 -62.78
N VAL A 232 12.18 -53.73 -62.64
CA VAL A 232 11.75 -55.14 -62.81
C VAL A 232 11.52 -55.53 -64.28
N TYR A 233 11.40 -54.57 -65.20
CA TYR A 233 11.28 -54.88 -66.64
C TYR A 233 12.60 -54.77 -67.43
N SER A 234 13.70 -54.39 -66.78
CA SER A 234 14.98 -54.13 -67.46
C SER A 234 16.18 -54.93 -66.94
N ASP A 235 15.99 -55.93 -66.08
CA ASP A 235 17.10 -56.78 -65.65
C ASP A 235 16.74 -58.27 -65.60
N ALA A 236 16.69 -58.87 -66.78
CA ALA A 236 17.00 -60.28 -66.93
C ALA A 236 18.51 -60.44 -67.11
N GLY A 237 19.27 -60.26 -66.02
CA GLY A 237 20.60 -60.84 -65.90
C GLY A 237 21.66 -59.96 -65.25
N ALA A 238 21.87 -60.13 -63.96
CA ALA A 238 23.10 -60.76 -63.45
C ALA A 238 23.09 -60.91 -61.92
N ILE A 239 23.48 -62.10 -61.50
CA ILE A 239 23.88 -62.48 -60.15
C ILE A 239 25.10 -61.66 -59.72
N MET A 240 25.10 -61.08 -58.52
CA MET A 240 26.28 -61.14 -57.64
C MET A 240 25.91 -60.93 -56.17
N ASP A 241 26.13 -61.99 -55.39
CA ASP A 241 26.29 -61.96 -53.94
C ASP A 241 27.41 -61.01 -53.53
N PHE A 242 27.13 -60.10 -52.58
CA PHE A 242 28.16 -59.55 -51.69
C PHE A 242 27.61 -59.43 -50.27
N VAL A 243 28.27 -60.16 -49.37
CA VAL A 243 28.02 -60.31 -47.94
C VAL A 243 28.60 -59.13 -47.16
N ASP A 244 27.86 -58.72 -46.12
CA ASP A 244 28.16 -57.95 -44.90
C ASP A 244 29.46 -57.14 -44.78
N GLU A 245 29.33 -55.86 -44.37
CA GLU A 245 30.13 -55.39 -43.22
C GLU A 245 29.46 -54.21 -42.48
N ASP A 246 29.10 -54.51 -41.24
CA ASP A 246 28.59 -53.63 -40.20
C ASP A 246 29.65 -52.57 -39.80
N ARG A 247 29.34 -51.26 -39.95
CA ARG A 247 30.14 -50.17 -39.36
C ARG A 247 29.26 -49.07 -38.77
N SER A 248 28.81 -49.35 -37.55
CA SER A 248 28.45 -48.34 -36.55
C SER A 248 29.65 -47.46 -36.17
N ARG A 249 29.53 -46.12 -36.22
CA ARG A 249 30.36 -45.15 -35.45
C ARG A 249 29.68 -43.76 -35.35
N PRO A 250 30.06 -42.88 -34.39
CA PRO A 250 29.12 -42.39 -33.38
C PRO A 250 28.86 -40.86 -33.42
N LYS A 251 27.89 -40.46 -32.58
CA LYS A 251 27.41 -39.10 -32.27
C LYS A 251 28.52 -38.04 -32.15
N ARG A 252 28.37 -36.94 -32.90
CA ARG A 252 29.09 -35.68 -32.63
C ARG A 252 28.38 -34.92 -31.52
N ARG A 253 29.16 -34.54 -30.51
CA ARG A 253 28.84 -33.61 -29.43
C ARG A 253 29.32 -32.23 -29.88
N CYS A 254 28.45 -31.24 -29.98
CA CYS A 254 28.86 -29.84 -30.14
C CYS A 254 28.78 -29.14 -28.77
N LEU A 255 29.82 -28.37 -28.48
CA LEU A 255 29.90 -27.35 -27.43
C LEU A 255 28.99 -26.17 -27.79
#